data_AF-V9L538-F1
#
_entry.id   AF-V9L538-F1
#
_cell.length_a   1.000
_cell.length_b   1.000
_cell.length_c   1.000
_cell.angle_alpha   90.00
_cell.angle_beta   90.00
_cell.angle_gamma   90.00
#
_symmetry.space_group_name_H-M   'P 1'
#
loop_
_entity.id
_entity.type
_entity.pdbx_description
1 polymer ?
#
loop_
_entity_poly.entity_id
_entity_poly.type
_entity_poly.pdbx_seq_one_letter_code
_entity_poly.pdbx_strand_id
1 'polypeptide(L)'
;RRSSDLYSTHPAKEMVFVDLKPFNTYRYSLESFTESRSTEWTTEPYHGQFVDSYLCGVPPPPWNIIVERPPMFQKNCEKVPVPHTSSVKGCHTCLTLGRCPCRKCTATGKVRCWICSGRGYRLEDSQCSGCLGTGFQRCRSCSGQRTLPCGTCKQKGQLLVFIQLTVKWGTHVYQQVADQQCPLPSVLYEKVTGQLVFDDEQWKVKPILGFPEPQINQASQTAIENHQIQIAGISRIIRQRQKIEHIPVTLVDYKWKEKDFSYFVYGVENKVYAPDYPAKCCCTIL
;
A
#
# COMPACT_ATOMS: atom_id res chain seq x y z
N ARG A 1 -0.98 -20.28 -20.43
CA ARG A 1 -1.93 -21.33 -19.96
C ARG A 1 -1.27 -21.98 -18.75
N ARG A 2 -1.88 -21.91 -17.56
CA ARG A 2 -1.31 -22.50 -16.34
C ARG A 2 -1.37 -24.02 -16.50
N SER A 3 -0.22 -24.70 -16.54
CA SER A 3 -0.19 -26.15 -16.37
C SER A 3 -0.55 -26.43 -14.92
N SER A 4 -1.76 -26.94 -14.70
CA SER A 4 -2.05 -27.65 -13.46
C SER A 4 -1.30 -28.97 -13.54
N ASP A 5 -0.20 -29.10 -12.80
CA ASP A 5 0.48 -30.37 -12.66
C ASP A 5 -0.53 -31.36 -12.05
N LEU A 6 -1.02 -32.31 -12.85
CA LEU A 6 -1.90 -33.37 -12.35
C LEU A 6 -1.03 -34.39 -11.62
N TYR A 7 -1.34 -34.67 -10.36
CA TYR A 7 -0.67 -35.70 -9.59
C TYR A 7 -1.54 -36.96 -9.61
N SER A 8 -0.95 -38.14 -9.85
CA SER A 8 -1.69 -39.41 -9.71
C SER A 8 -2.01 -39.68 -8.24
N THR A 9 -3.19 -40.21 -7.93
CA THR A 9 -3.61 -40.52 -6.56
C THR A 9 -3.09 -41.86 -6.02
N HIS A 10 -2.51 -42.72 -6.88
CA HIS A 10 -2.06 -44.05 -6.49
C HIS A 10 -0.97 -44.05 -5.40
N PRO A 11 0.12 -43.25 -5.52
CA PRO A 11 1.14 -43.21 -4.47
C PRO A 11 0.58 -42.80 -3.10
N ALA A 12 -0.29 -41.79 -3.06
CA ALA A 12 -0.91 -41.34 -1.82
C ALA A 12 -1.85 -42.37 -1.14
N LYS A 13 -2.47 -43.28 -1.92
CA LYS A 13 -3.40 -44.29 -1.39
C LYS A 13 -2.71 -45.60 -1.00
N GLU A 14 -1.63 -45.95 -1.69
CA GLU A 14 -0.97 -47.26 -1.58
C GLU A 14 0.41 -47.17 -0.89
N MET A 15 0.86 -45.97 -0.51
CA MET A 15 2.12 -45.80 0.21
C MET A 15 2.09 -46.51 1.57
N VAL A 16 3.27 -47.00 1.98
CA VAL A 16 3.51 -47.57 3.29
C VAL A 16 4.40 -46.62 4.06
N PHE A 17 3.91 -46.10 5.20
CA PHE A 17 4.71 -45.26 6.09
C PHE A 17 5.86 -46.05 6.69
N VAL A 18 7.06 -45.48 6.65
CA VAL A 18 8.27 -46.06 7.23
C VAL A 18 8.60 -45.35 8.53
N ASP A 19 8.63 -44.03 8.53
CA ASP A 19 8.95 -43.22 9.71
C ASP A 19 8.24 -41.87 9.67
N LEU A 20 7.94 -41.32 10.85
CA LEU A 20 7.38 -39.99 11.04
C LEU A 20 8.25 -39.22 12.03
N LYS A 21 9.04 -38.27 11.51
CA LYS A 21 9.96 -37.46 12.30
C LYS A 21 9.35 -36.09 12.57
N PRO A 22 8.85 -35.81 13.79
CA PRO A 22 8.36 -34.49 14.15
C PRO A 22 9.54 -33.52 14.36
N PHE A 23 9.35 -32.26 13.96
CA PHE A 23 10.26 -31.16 14.24
C PHE A 23 9.54 -30.10 15.07
N ASN A 24 10.22 -29.62 16.11
CA ASN A 24 9.74 -28.54 16.96
C ASN A 24 10.19 -27.20 16.37
N THR A 25 9.39 -26.65 15.47
CA THR A 25 9.69 -25.36 14.82
C THR A 25 8.91 -24.25 15.50
N TYR A 26 9.59 -23.20 15.95
CA TYR A 26 8.94 -22.03 16.56
C TYR A 26 9.10 -20.80 15.68
N ARG A 27 8.06 -19.98 15.64
CA ARG A 27 8.08 -18.68 14.97
C ARG A 27 7.90 -17.59 16.00
N TYR A 28 8.87 -16.68 16.04
CA TYR A 28 8.76 -15.44 16.77
C TYR A 28 8.29 -14.33 15.81
N SER A 29 7.36 -13.49 16.27
CA SER A 29 6.95 -12.28 15.57
C SER A 29 6.87 -11.09 16.53
N LEU A 30 7.39 -9.95 16.10
CA LEU A 30 7.25 -8.68 16.78
C LEU A 30 6.54 -7.69 15.87
N GLU A 31 5.43 -7.14 16.34
CA GLU A 31 4.66 -6.11 15.67
C GLU A 31 4.80 -4.80 16.45
N SER A 32 5.30 -3.75 15.80
CA SER A 32 5.35 -2.39 16.35
C SER A 32 4.33 -1.52 15.65
N PHE A 33 3.28 -1.11 16.36
CA PHE A 33 2.31 -0.15 15.87
C PHE A 33 2.83 1.28 16.06
N THR A 34 2.94 2.03 14.97
CA THR A 34 3.59 3.33 14.92
C THR A 34 2.67 4.41 14.38
N GLU A 35 2.94 5.64 14.80
CA GLU A 35 2.33 6.86 14.27
C GLU A 35 3.42 7.78 13.73
N SER A 36 3.23 8.24 12.50
CA SER A 36 4.06 9.28 11.88
C SER A 36 3.21 10.48 11.53
N ARG A 37 3.80 11.66 11.64
CA ARG A 37 3.15 12.95 11.36
C ARG A 37 3.99 13.75 10.39
N SER A 38 3.37 14.27 9.35
CA SER A 38 4.00 15.13 8.35
C SER A 38 3.10 16.31 8.01
N THR A 39 3.68 17.49 7.81
CA THR A 39 2.93 18.71 7.46
C THR A 39 3.28 19.17 6.05
N GLU A 40 2.27 19.56 5.29
CA GLU A 40 2.43 20.10 3.93
C GLU A 40 1.49 21.29 3.70
N TRP A 41 1.91 22.25 2.88
CA TRP A 41 1.02 23.32 2.44
C TRP A 41 -0.01 22.77 1.47
N THR A 42 -1.29 23.03 1.73
CA THR A 42 -2.42 22.60 0.89
C THR A 42 -3.30 23.80 0.54
N THR A 43 -3.94 23.72 -0.61
CA THR A 43 -4.87 24.74 -1.09
C THR A 43 -6.18 24.12 -1.55
N GLU A 44 -7.30 24.75 -1.23
CA GLU A 44 -8.62 24.37 -1.73
C GLU A 44 -9.42 25.60 -2.20
N PRO A 45 -10.45 25.43 -3.05
CA PRO A 45 -11.35 26.52 -3.41
C PRO A 45 -12.02 27.12 -2.16
N TYR A 46 -12.00 28.44 -2.06
CA TYR A 46 -12.68 29.12 -0.95
C TYR A 46 -14.18 29.28 -1.24
N HIS A 47 -15.03 28.77 -0.36
CA HIS A 47 -16.50 28.83 -0.50
C HIS A 47 -17.18 29.83 0.45
N GLY A 48 -16.41 30.65 1.17
CA GLY A 48 -16.94 31.53 2.21
C GLY A 48 -16.99 30.88 3.60
N GLN A 49 -16.33 29.73 3.79
CA GLN A 49 -16.18 29.12 5.11
C GLN A 49 -15.40 30.02 6.08
N PHE A 50 -15.56 29.76 7.38
CA PHE A 50 -14.76 30.42 8.41
C PHE A 50 -13.26 30.20 8.16
N VAL A 51 -12.46 31.26 8.34
CA VAL A 51 -11.00 31.23 8.12
C VAL A 51 -10.31 31.24 9.47
N ASP A 52 -9.89 30.05 9.92
CA ASP A 52 -9.11 29.89 11.13
C ASP A 52 -7.65 30.34 10.91
N SER A 53 -7.44 31.66 11.02
CA SER A 53 -6.16 32.33 10.74
C SER A 53 -5.33 32.54 12.00
N TYR A 54 -4.13 33.09 11.83
CA TYR A 54 -3.22 33.43 12.95
C TYR A 54 -3.83 34.42 13.95
N LEU A 55 -4.91 35.12 13.58
CA LEU A 55 -5.66 36.01 14.49
C LEU A 55 -6.48 35.23 15.53
N CYS A 56 -6.80 33.96 15.24
CA CYS A 56 -7.58 33.10 16.13
C CYS A 56 -6.70 32.40 17.19
N GLY A 57 -5.38 32.37 16.99
CA GLY A 57 -4.45 31.76 17.92
C GLY A 57 -3.08 31.46 17.31
N VAL A 58 -2.20 30.88 18.12
CA VAL A 58 -0.88 30.43 17.67
C VAL A 58 -0.98 28.97 17.18
N PRO A 59 -0.47 28.64 15.98
CA PRO A 59 -0.48 27.27 15.48
C PRO A 59 0.22 26.30 16.45
N PRO A 60 -0.45 25.22 16.90
CA PRO A 60 0.16 24.24 17.77
C PRO A 60 1.20 23.39 17.03
N PRO A 61 2.20 22.83 17.73
CA PRO A 61 3.14 21.91 17.10
C PRO A 61 2.41 20.62 16.63
N PRO A 62 2.92 19.91 15.61
CA PRO A 62 2.23 18.79 14.98
C PRO A 62 1.74 17.71 15.94
N TRP A 63 2.46 17.43 17.03
CA TRP A 63 2.13 16.40 18.02
C TRP A 63 1.11 16.83 19.08
N ASN A 64 0.83 18.14 19.21
CA ASN A 64 -0.19 18.66 20.13
C ASN A 64 -1.58 18.71 19.48
N ILE A 65 -1.67 18.44 18.18
CA ILE A 65 -2.95 18.36 17.46
C ILE A 65 -3.59 17.00 17.78
N ILE A 66 -4.77 17.03 18.37
CA ILE A 66 -5.48 15.81 18.73
C ILE A 66 -6.12 15.23 17.47
N VAL A 67 -5.81 13.98 17.17
CA VAL A 67 -6.38 13.21 16.07
C VAL A 67 -6.79 11.86 16.65
N GLU A 68 -7.99 11.39 16.30
CA GLU A 68 -8.52 10.14 16.83
C GLU A 68 -7.65 8.96 16.39
N ARG A 69 -7.33 8.08 17.33
CA ARG A 69 -6.47 6.93 17.05
C ARG A 69 -7.34 5.78 16.53
N PRO A 70 -6.97 5.13 15.41
CA PRO A 70 -7.65 3.93 14.95
C PRO A 70 -7.45 2.76 15.95
N PRO A 71 -8.19 1.65 15.78
CA PRO A 71 -7.92 0.43 16.52
C PRO A 71 -6.46 -0.03 16.35
N MET A 72 -5.89 -0.62 17.40
CA MET A 72 -4.48 -1.01 17.41
C MET A 72 -4.16 -2.00 16.28
N PHE A 73 -2.96 -1.86 15.70
CA PHE A 73 -2.45 -2.69 14.61
C PHE A 73 -3.23 -2.59 13.28
N GLN A 74 -4.11 -1.59 13.13
CA GLN A 74 -4.79 -1.30 11.87
C GLN A 74 -4.13 -0.12 11.15
N LYS A 75 -3.88 -0.29 9.85
CA LYS A 75 -3.34 0.77 9.00
C LYS A 75 -4.41 1.83 8.77
N ASN A 76 -4.08 3.09 9.07
CA ASN A 76 -4.96 4.24 8.83
C ASN A 76 -4.15 5.45 8.37
N CYS A 77 -4.82 6.41 7.73
CA CYS A 77 -4.24 7.68 7.31
C CYS A 77 -5.30 8.77 7.40
N GLU A 78 -5.06 9.78 8.22
CA GLU A 78 -5.95 10.92 8.40
C GLU A 78 -5.26 12.23 8.01
N LYS A 79 -6.06 13.16 7.50
CA LYS A 79 -5.61 14.48 7.06
C LYS A 79 -6.48 15.52 7.73
N VAL A 80 -5.85 16.40 8.51
CA VAL A 80 -6.54 17.46 9.24
C VAL A 80 -5.84 18.80 9.00
N PRO A 81 -6.57 19.92 8.93
CA PRO A 81 -5.95 21.24 8.88
C PRO A 81 -5.25 21.54 10.21
N VAL A 82 -4.06 22.15 10.15
CA VAL A 82 -3.38 22.66 11.32
C VAL A 82 -4.11 23.93 11.79
N PRO A 83 -4.56 23.99 13.05
CA PRO A 83 -5.27 25.16 13.58
C PRO A 83 -4.50 26.46 13.40
N HIS A 84 -5.22 27.54 13.16
CA HIS A 84 -4.73 28.91 13.05
C HIS A 84 -3.73 29.16 11.89
N THR A 85 -3.67 28.26 10.90
CA THR A 85 -2.78 28.41 9.73
C THR A 85 -3.52 28.79 8.44
N SER A 86 -4.85 28.93 8.50
CA SER A 86 -5.67 29.19 7.32
C SER A 86 -5.57 30.64 6.88
N SER A 87 -5.51 30.86 5.58
CA SER A 87 -5.49 32.18 4.96
C SER A 87 -6.17 32.14 3.60
N VAL A 88 -6.86 33.21 3.22
CA VAL A 88 -7.44 33.34 1.89
C VAL A 88 -6.45 34.06 0.99
N LYS A 89 -6.11 33.44 -0.13
CA LYS A 89 -5.23 34.02 -1.15
C LYS A 89 -5.93 34.04 -2.49
N GLY A 90 -5.52 34.99 -3.34
CA GLY A 90 -5.94 35.00 -4.72
C GLY A 90 -5.50 33.74 -5.45
N CYS A 91 -6.36 33.19 -6.31
CA CYS A 91 -5.99 32.03 -7.10
C CYS A 91 -4.87 32.39 -8.07
N HIS A 92 -3.72 31.73 -7.91
CA HIS A 92 -2.52 31.95 -8.75
C HIS A 92 -2.75 31.52 -10.21
N THR A 93 -3.64 30.56 -10.47
CA THR A 93 -3.89 30.04 -11.83
C THR A 93 -4.74 30.99 -12.69
N CYS A 94 -5.72 31.67 -12.10
CA CYS A 94 -6.61 32.59 -12.82
C CYS A 94 -6.41 34.06 -12.43
N LEU A 95 -5.39 34.37 -11.63
CA LEU A 95 -5.12 35.72 -11.11
C LEU A 95 -6.41 36.39 -10.59
N THR A 96 -7.11 35.69 -9.70
CA THR A 96 -8.40 36.09 -9.10
C THR A 96 -9.62 36.20 -10.02
N LEU A 97 -9.50 35.98 -11.33
CA LEU A 97 -10.61 36.12 -12.29
C LEU A 97 -11.66 34.99 -12.25
N GLY A 98 -11.36 33.86 -11.61
CA GLY A 98 -12.20 32.65 -11.66
C GLY A 98 -12.22 31.92 -13.01
N ARG A 99 -11.66 32.52 -14.07
CA ARG A 99 -11.58 31.97 -15.42
C ARG A 99 -10.17 32.08 -15.97
N CYS A 100 -9.77 31.09 -16.76
CA CYS A 100 -8.47 31.06 -17.42
C CYS A 100 -8.64 31.23 -18.93
N PRO A 101 -7.71 31.92 -19.63
CA PRO A 101 -7.74 32.00 -21.07
C PRO A 101 -7.65 30.60 -21.70
N CYS A 102 -8.47 30.34 -22.71
CA CYS A 102 -8.43 29.06 -23.39
C CYS A 102 -7.12 28.94 -24.17
N ARG A 103 -6.27 28.01 -23.77
CA ARG A 103 -4.96 27.77 -24.41
C ARG A 103 -5.08 27.27 -25.85
N LYS A 104 -6.13 26.52 -26.19
CA LYS A 104 -6.33 25.97 -27.54
C LYS A 104 -6.65 27.04 -28.59
N CYS A 105 -7.29 28.13 -28.21
CA CYS A 105 -7.60 29.24 -29.11
C CYS A 105 -6.89 30.53 -28.71
N THR A 106 -5.93 30.48 -27.76
CA THR A 106 -5.22 31.67 -27.24
C THR A 106 -6.16 32.84 -26.92
N ALA A 107 -7.27 32.56 -26.25
CA ALA A 107 -8.32 33.53 -25.91
C ALA A 107 -9.02 34.25 -27.10
N THR A 108 -8.88 33.77 -28.34
CA THR A 108 -9.60 34.32 -29.50
C THR A 108 -11.03 33.74 -29.65
N GLY A 109 -11.30 32.57 -29.06
CA GLY A 109 -12.58 31.86 -29.18
C GLY A 109 -12.74 31.11 -30.50
N LYS A 110 -11.76 31.22 -31.40
CA LYS A 110 -11.76 30.57 -32.71
C LYS A 110 -10.44 29.81 -32.91
N VAL A 111 -10.48 28.72 -33.67
CA VAL A 111 -9.28 27.96 -34.06
C VAL A 111 -9.20 27.92 -35.57
N ARG A 112 -7.99 27.82 -36.11
CA ARG A 112 -7.79 27.67 -37.56
C ARG A 112 -8.61 26.48 -38.06
N CYS A 113 -9.38 26.68 -39.13
CA CYS A 113 -10.12 25.58 -39.74
C CYS A 113 -9.12 24.54 -40.25
N TRP A 114 -9.24 23.30 -39.77
CA TRP A 114 -8.35 22.21 -40.17
C TRP A 114 -8.55 21.81 -41.64
N ILE A 115 -9.73 22.08 -42.22
CA ILE A 115 -10.09 21.71 -43.59
C ILE A 115 -9.43 22.62 -44.63
N CYS A 116 -9.42 23.94 -44.39
CA CYS A 116 -8.82 24.91 -45.32
C CYS A 116 -7.52 25.54 -44.79
N SER A 117 -6.99 25.06 -43.66
CA SER A 117 -5.80 25.58 -42.99
C SER A 117 -5.79 27.10 -42.80
N GLY A 118 -6.95 27.71 -42.54
CA GLY A 118 -7.07 29.16 -42.34
C GLY A 118 -7.36 29.98 -43.59
N ARG A 119 -7.35 29.39 -44.80
CA ARG A 119 -7.54 30.14 -46.05
C ARG A 119 -8.97 30.64 -46.27
N GLY A 120 -9.98 29.90 -45.82
CA GLY A 120 -11.39 30.21 -46.07
C GLY A 120 -11.94 29.59 -47.36
N TYR A 121 -11.08 29.16 -48.27
CA TYR A 121 -11.43 28.51 -49.54
C TYR A 121 -10.61 27.22 -49.76
N ARG A 122 -11.09 26.35 -50.64
CA ARG A 122 -10.39 25.12 -51.09
C ARG A 122 -9.57 25.39 -52.36
N LEU A 123 -8.91 24.36 -52.90
CA LEU A 123 -8.01 24.47 -54.07
C LEU A 123 -8.68 25.05 -55.34
N GLU A 124 -10.01 25.01 -55.43
CA GLU A 124 -10.80 25.50 -56.58
C GLU A 124 -11.60 26.78 -56.26
N ASP A 125 -11.12 27.61 -55.33
CA ASP A 125 -11.79 28.86 -54.87
C ASP A 125 -13.22 28.71 -54.34
N SER A 126 -13.70 27.48 -54.18
CA SER A 126 -14.96 27.19 -53.51
C SER A 126 -14.86 27.52 -52.01
N GLN A 127 -15.87 28.25 -51.51
CA GLN A 127 -15.98 28.62 -50.10
C GLN A 127 -15.92 27.35 -49.23
N CYS A 128 -15.02 27.34 -48.24
CA CYS A 128 -14.88 26.17 -47.38
C CYS A 128 -16.15 25.99 -46.54
N SER A 129 -16.90 24.91 -46.80
CA SER A 129 -18.15 24.58 -46.10
C SER A 129 -17.98 24.40 -44.59
N GLY A 130 -16.81 23.95 -44.14
CA GLY A 130 -16.54 23.72 -42.72
C GLY A 130 -16.29 24.99 -41.89
N CYS A 131 -15.91 26.10 -42.50
CA CYS A 131 -15.75 27.39 -41.82
C CYS A 131 -16.59 28.51 -42.44
N LEU A 132 -17.45 28.18 -43.40
CA LEU A 132 -18.28 29.11 -44.16
C LEU A 132 -17.48 30.30 -44.69
N GLY A 133 -16.31 30.04 -45.27
CA GLY A 133 -15.48 31.11 -45.86
C GLY A 133 -14.61 31.89 -44.86
N THR A 134 -14.83 31.76 -43.55
CA THR A 134 -14.14 32.60 -42.56
C THR A 134 -12.69 32.19 -42.30
N GLY A 135 -12.28 30.98 -42.71
CA GLY A 135 -10.97 30.41 -42.38
C GLY A 135 -10.84 29.90 -40.94
N PHE A 136 -11.79 30.21 -40.07
CA PHE A 136 -11.75 29.88 -38.65
C PHE A 136 -13.01 29.12 -38.20
N GLN A 137 -12.85 28.23 -37.22
CA GLN A 137 -13.95 27.50 -36.61
C GLN A 137 -14.10 27.90 -35.15
N ARG A 138 -15.34 27.85 -34.63
CA ARG A 138 -15.60 28.03 -33.21
C ARG A 138 -14.75 27.04 -32.41
N CYS A 139 -13.98 27.53 -31.45
CA CYS A 139 -13.17 26.66 -30.62
C CYS A 139 -14.08 25.72 -29.84
N ARG A 140 -13.98 24.41 -30.08
CA ARG A 140 -14.80 23.40 -29.40
C ARG A 140 -14.48 23.31 -27.91
N SER A 141 -13.24 23.58 -27.51
CA SER A 141 -12.83 23.44 -26.11
C SER A 141 -13.37 24.52 -25.20
N CYS A 142 -13.49 25.78 -25.65
CA CYS A 142 -14.14 26.84 -24.87
C CYS A 142 -15.54 27.18 -25.39
N SER A 143 -16.06 26.42 -26.36
CA SER A 143 -17.33 26.72 -27.03
C SER A 143 -17.42 28.19 -27.48
N GLY A 144 -16.33 28.77 -27.96
CA GLY A 144 -16.27 30.18 -28.38
C GLY A 144 -16.26 31.23 -27.25
N GLN A 145 -16.30 30.83 -25.97
CA GLN A 145 -16.29 31.76 -24.82
C GLN A 145 -14.93 32.41 -24.56
N ARG A 146 -13.87 32.01 -25.28
CA ARG A 146 -12.47 32.49 -25.14
C ARG A 146 -11.79 32.11 -23.82
N THR A 147 -12.57 31.87 -22.78
CA THR A 147 -12.13 31.49 -21.44
C THR A 147 -12.70 30.14 -21.05
N LEU A 148 -12.06 29.50 -20.08
CA LEU A 148 -12.51 28.28 -19.43
C LEU A 148 -12.67 28.53 -17.93
N PRO A 149 -13.62 27.87 -17.26
CA PRO A 149 -13.69 27.92 -15.81
C PRO A 149 -12.37 27.45 -15.20
N CYS A 150 -11.86 28.17 -14.21
CA CYS A 150 -10.62 27.77 -13.56
C CYS A 150 -10.85 26.47 -12.78
N GLY A 151 -10.08 25.42 -13.09
CA GLY A 151 -10.15 24.14 -12.38
C GLY A 151 -9.65 24.23 -10.94
N THR A 152 -8.61 25.03 -10.70
CA THR A 152 -7.96 25.18 -9.38
C THR A 152 -8.87 25.81 -8.34
N CYS A 153 -9.53 26.92 -8.67
CA CYS A 153 -10.43 27.63 -7.73
C CYS A 153 -11.92 27.38 -8.01
N LYS A 154 -12.26 26.51 -8.97
CA LYS A 154 -13.65 26.21 -9.38
C LYS A 154 -14.50 27.47 -9.59
N GLN A 155 -13.95 28.46 -10.30
CA GLN A 155 -14.57 29.77 -10.61
C GLN A 155 -14.72 30.75 -9.44
N LYS A 156 -14.14 30.47 -8.27
CA LYS A 156 -14.22 31.38 -7.11
C LYS A 156 -13.21 32.53 -7.14
N GLY A 157 -12.12 32.38 -7.89
CA GLY A 157 -11.02 33.37 -7.91
C GLY A 157 -10.18 33.40 -6.63
N GLN A 158 -10.61 32.72 -5.56
CA GLN A 158 -9.95 32.68 -4.26
C GLN A 158 -9.67 31.24 -3.85
N LEU A 159 -8.57 31.04 -3.13
CA LEU A 159 -8.15 29.77 -2.56
C LEU A 159 -7.98 29.95 -1.05
N LEU A 160 -8.46 28.97 -0.29
CA LEU A 160 -8.08 28.80 1.10
C LEU A 160 -6.76 28.05 1.13
N VAL A 161 -5.78 28.60 1.84
CA VAL A 161 -4.42 28.07 1.96
C VAL A 161 -4.13 27.83 3.43
N PHE A 162 -3.76 26.60 3.77
CA PHE A 162 -3.48 26.19 5.15
C PHE A 162 -2.39 25.11 5.17
N ILE A 163 -1.83 24.86 6.34
CA ILE A 163 -0.93 23.72 6.55
C ILE A 163 -1.80 22.51 6.88
N GLN A 164 -1.67 21.43 6.12
CA GLN A 164 -2.34 20.16 6.35
C GLN A 164 -1.41 19.23 7.12
N LEU A 165 -1.87 18.72 8.27
CA LEU A 165 -1.24 17.63 8.99
C LEU A 165 -1.75 16.30 8.41
N THR A 166 -0.84 15.45 7.95
CA THR A 166 -1.12 14.06 7.62
C THR A 166 -0.59 13.18 8.74
N VAL A 167 -1.48 12.41 9.38
CA VAL A 167 -1.13 11.42 10.40
C VAL A 167 -1.31 10.04 9.78
N LYS A 168 -0.25 9.22 9.82
CA LYS A 168 -0.26 7.85 9.29
C LYS A 168 0.03 6.88 10.42
N TRP A 169 -0.84 5.87 10.54
CA TRP A 169 -0.64 4.73 11.42
C TRP A 169 -0.31 3.50 10.60
N GLY A 170 0.69 2.75 11.05
CA GLY A 170 1.14 1.52 10.40
C GLY A 170 1.75 0.56 11.40
N THR A 171 1.89 -0.69 10.97
CA THR A 171 2.51 -1.75 11.78
C THR A 171 3.79 -2.20 11.09
N HIS A 172 4.90 -2.13 11.79
CA HIS A 172 6.15 -2.76 11.37
C HIS A 172 6.19 -4.17 11.94
N VAL A 173 6.38 -5.17 11.07
CA VAL A 173 6.40 -6.58 11.45
C VAL A 173 7.80 -7.12 11.26
N TYR A 174 8.32 -7.75 12.30
CA TYR A 174 9.51 -8.57 12.26
C TYR A 174 9.10 -10.02 12.53
N GLN A 175 9.67 -10.96 11.78
CA GLN A 175 9.38 -12.37 11.93
C GLN A 175 10.66 -13.19 11.75
N GLN A 176 10.87 -14.16 12.64
CA GLN A 176 11.96 -15.13 12.53
C GLN A 176 11.46 -16.51 12.92
N VAL A 177 11.83 -17.50 12.12
CA VAL A 177 11.59 -18.91 12.44
C VAL A 177 12.85 -19.44 13.10
N ALA A 178 12.73 -19.94 14.32
CA ALA A 178 13.74 -20.72 14.98
C ALA A 178 13.61 -22.16 14.46
N ASP A 179 14.48 -22.50 13.50
CA ASP A 179 14.50 -23.81 12.88
C ASP A 179 15.65 -24.64 13.47
N GLN A 180 15.28 -25.71 14.16
CA GLN A 180 16.21 -26.75 14.56
C GLN A 180 16.38 -27.75 13.41
N GLN A 181 17.25 -27.42 12.45
CA GLN A 181 17.77 -28.37 11.46
C GLN A 181 16.72 -29.04 10.55
N CYS A 182 15.50 -28.47 10.43
CA CYS A 182 14.51 -29.01 9.51
C CYS A 182 14.95 -28.76 8.05
N PRO A 183 14.91 -29.77 7.16
CA PRO A 183 15.25 -29.57 5.75
C PRO A 183 14.18 -28.79 4.96
N LEU A 184 13.14 -28.28 5.61
CA LEU A 184 12.04 -27.59 4.96
C LEU A 184 12.47 -26.16 4.56
N PRO A 185 12.26 -25.74 3.30
CA PRO A 185 12.58 -24.38 2.87
C PRO A 185 11.86 -23.31 3.69
N SER A 186 12.60 -22.30 4.15
CA SER A 186 12.07 -21.25 5.06
C SER A 186 10.88 -20.47 4.50
N VAL A 187 10.84 -20.28 3.18
CA VAL A 187 9.75 -19.60 2.45
C VAL A 187 8.39 -20.30 2.63
N LEU A 188 8.38 -21.59 2.97
CA LEU A 188 7.14 -22.32 3.21
C LEU A 188 6.51 -21.94 4.55
N TYR A 189 7.30 -21.57 5.56
CA TYR A 189 6.80 -21.14 6.86
C TYR A 189 5.98 -19.84 6.78
N GLU A 190 6.30 -18.94 5.85
CA GLU A 190 5.53 -17.71 5.62
C GLU A 190 4.08 -17.99 5.17
N LYS A 191 3.81 -19.18 4.64
CA LYS A 191 2.51 -19.54 4.06
C LYS A 191 1.61 -20.30 5.02
N VAL A 192 2.05 -20.59 6.24
CA VAL A 192 1.30 -21.38 7.22
C VAL A 192 1.15 -20.65 8.54
N THR A 193 0.13 -21.05 9.30
CA THR A 193 -0.04 -20.61 10.68
C THR A 193 0.48 -21.66 11.66
N GLY A 194 0.98 -21.18 12.80
CA GLY A 194 1.34 -22.03 13.93
C GLY A 194 0.29 -21.95 15.04
N GLN A 195 0.39 -22.85 16.00
CA GLN A 195 -0.37 -22.78 17.24
C GLN A 195 0.23 -21.70 18.14
N LEU A 196 -0.60 -20.77 18.62
CA LEU A 196 -0.14 -19.70 19.52
C LEU A 196 0.31 -20.29 20.87
N VAL A 197 1.56 -20.03 21.25
CA VAL A 197 2.17 -20.47 22.52
C VAL A 197 2.32 -19.29 23.48
N PHE A 198 2.62 -18.11 22.95
CA PHE A 198 2.83 -16.90 23.74
C PHE A 198 2.28 -15.69 23.00
N ASP A 199 1.64 -14.77 23.74
CA ASP A 199 1.15 -13.48 23.26
C ASP A 199 1.34 -12.43 24.37
N ASP A 200 2.06 -11.37 24.07
CA ASP A 200 2.30 -10.26 25.00
C ASP A 200 2.16 -8.93 24.26
N GLU A 201 1.23 -8.09 24.73
CA GLU A 201 0.96 -6.77 24.15
C GLU A 201 1.17 -5.68 25.20
N GLN A 202 2.12 -4.78 24.94
CA GLN A 202 2.49 -3.69 25.84
C GLN A 202 2.78 -2.40 25.07
N TRP A 203 2.93 -1.28 25.76
CA TRP A 203 3.39 -0.03 25.13
C TRP A 203 4.79 -0.19 24.53
N LYS A 204 5.65 -0.89 25.26
CA LYS A 204 6.94 -1.39 24.81
C LYS A 204 7.13 -2.76 25.41
N VAL A 205 7.32 -3.77 24.58
CA VAL A 205 7.55 -5.14 25.05
C VAL A 205 8.99 -5.31 25.52
N LYS A 206 9.23 -6.27 26.41
CA LYS A 206 10.56 -6.64 26.87
C LYS A 206 11.05 -7.88 26.10
N PRO A 207 12.37 -8.04 25.92
CA PRO A 207 12.92 -9.27 25.36
C PRO A 207 12.44 -10.50 26.13
N ILE A 208 12.12 -11.55 25.39
CA ILE A 208 11.74 -12.84 25.97
C ILE A 208 13.00 -13.48 26.56
N LEU A 209 12.88 -13.93 27.80
CA LEU A 209 13.95 -14.58 28.55
C LEU A 209 13.49 -15.98 28.98
N GLY A 210 14.40 -16.95 28.88
CA GLY A 210 14.17 -18.30 29.39
C GLY A 210 13.21 -19.16 28.55
N PHE A 211 12.89 -18.75 27.31
CA PHE A 211 12.18 -19.65 26.41
C PHE A 211 13.06 -20.88 26.10
N PRO A 212 12.51 -22.10 26.03
CA PRO A 212 13.30 -23.32 25.82
C PRO A 212 14.17 -23.31 24.57
N GLU A 213 13.75 -22.58 23.53
CA GLU A 213 14.51 -22.37 22.30
C GLU A 213 15.39 -21.11 22.39
N PRO A 214 16.74 -21.21 22.48
CA PRO A 214 17.62 -20.05 22.62
C PRO A 214 17.55 -19.06 21.46
N GLN A 215 17.27 -19.56 20.25
CA GLN A 215 17.13 -18.72 19.05
C GLN A 215 15.97 -17.73 19.19
N ILE A 216 14.89 -18.08 19.90
CA ILE A 216 13.75 -17.20 20.15
C ILE A 216 14.12 -16.06 21.10
N ASN A 217 14.89 -16.35 22.15
CA ASN A 217 15.36 -15.33 23.09
C ASN A 217 16.25 -14.29 22.35
N GLN A 218 17.17 -14.77 21.51
CA GLN A 218 18.02 -13.91 20.67
C GLN A 218 17.20 -13.11 19.65
N ALA A 219 16.30 -13.77 18.92
CA ALA A 219 15.42 -13.13 17.94
C ALA A 219 14.58 -12.02 18.57
N SER A 220 14.05 -12.26 19.78
CA SER A 220 13.28 -11.25 20.52
C SER A 220 14.12 -10.02 20.85
N GLN A 221 15.33 -10.22 21.38
CA GLN A 221 16.23 -9.12 21.69
C GLN A 221 16.60 -8.32 20.44
N THR A 222 17.07 -8.99 19.39
CA THR A 222 17.48 -8.35 18.14
C THR A 222 16.32 -7.63 17.45
N ALA A 223 15.12 -8.21 17.46
CA ALA A 223 13.93 -7.57 16.87
C ALA A 223 13.57 -6.26 17.59
N ILE A 224 13.61 -6.26 18.92
CA ILE A 224 13.29 -5.08 19.73
C ILE A 224 14.32 -3.97 19.47
N GLU A 225 15.61 -4.30 19.49
CA GLU A 225 16.70 -3.35 19.19
C GLU A 225 16.58 -2.79 17.76
N ASN A 226 16.34 -3.65 16.76
CA ASN A 226 16.16 -3.25 15.38
C ASN A 226 14.96 -2.31 15.20
N HIS A 227 13.80 -2.65 15.77
CA HIS A 227 12.63 -1.79 15.72
C HIS A 227 12.89 -0.44 16.41
N GLN A 228 13.61 -0.42 17.54
CA GLN A 228 13.98 0.84 18.18
C GLN A 228 14.82 1.72 17.25
N ILE A 229 15.84 1.16 16.59
CA ILE A 229 16.73 1.91 15.69
C ILE A 229 16.00 2.37 14.43
N GLN A 230 15.27 1.47 13.77
CA GLN A 230 14.61 1.77 12.49
C GLN A 230 13.44 2.75 12.63
N ILE A 231 12.73 2.68 13.77
CA ILE A 231 11.56 3.53 14.00
C ILE A 231 11.98 4.87 14.62
N ALA A 232 13.11 4.91 15.33
CA ALA A 232 13.64 6.15 15.91
C ALA A 232 13.81 7.24 14.84
N GLY A 233 13.30 8.43 15.15
CA GLY A 233 13.37 9.61 14.29
C GLY A 233 12.34 9.65 13.14
N ILE A 234 11.74 8.51 12.75
CA ILE A 234 10.75 8.46 11.67
C ILE A 234 9.33 8.48 12.22
N SER A 235 9.06 7.67 13.25
CA SER A 235 7.72 7.49 13.81
C SER A 235 7.79 7.29 15.34
N ARG A 236 6.63 7.43 15.99
CA ARG A 236 6.48 7.12 17.41
C ARG A 236 5.82 5.75 17.56
N ILE A 237 6.45 4.86 18.32
CA ILE A 237 5.84 3.58 18.73
C ILE A 237 4.70 3.88 19.72
N ILE A 238 3.50 3.40 19.42
CA ILE A 238 2.31 3.50 20.28
C ILE A 238 2.16 2.23 21.12
N ARG A 239 2.30 1.08 20.47
CA ARG A 239 2.06 -0.25 21.03
C ARG A 239 2.96 -1.26 20.35
N GLN A 240 3.36 -2.29 21.08
CA GLN A 240 4.06 -3.45 20.53
C GLN A 240 3.35 -4.72 20.97
N ARG A 241 3.35 -5.72 20.09
CA ARG A 241 2.86 -7.06 20.35
C ARG A 241 3.91 -8.05 19.92
N GLN A 242 4.26 -8.98 20.79
CA GLN A 242 5.16 -10.08 20.47
C GLN A 242 4.43 -11.41 20.64
N LYS A 243 4.71 -12.34 19.74
CA LYS A 243 4.10 -13.67 19.74
C LYS A 243 5.12 -14.74 19.48
N ILE A 244 4.88 -15.91 20.09
CA ILE A 244 5.54 -17.16 19.73
C ILE A 244 4.47 -18.14 19.28
N GLU A 245 4.68 -18.69 18.09
CA GLU A 245 3.84 -19.75 17.54
C GLU A 245 4.67 -21.02 17.38
N HIS A 246 4.08 -22.16 17.73
CA HIS A 246 4.63 -23.47 17.42
C HIS A 246 4.07 -23.93 16.07
N ILE A 247 4.95 -24.12 15.08
CA ILE A 247 4.60 -24.63 13.77
C ILE A 247 4.86 -26.14 13.80
N PRO A 248 3.81 -26.99 13.83
CA PRO A 248 4.03 -28.42 13.75
C PRO A 248 4.59 -28.75 12.37
N VAL A 249 5.69 -29.49 12.34
CA VAL A 249 6.29 -30.00 11.12
C VAL A 249 6.59 -31.48 11.31
N THR A 250 6.29 -32.30 10.32
CA THR A 250 6.59 -33.73 10.34
C THR A 250 7.15 -34.13 8.98
N LEU A 251 8.36 -34.69 8.97
CA LEU A 251 8.90 -35.38 7.81
C LEU A 251 8.37 -36.81 7.83
N VAL A 252 7.69 -37.18 6.75
CA VAL A 252 7.11 -38.51 6.57
C VAL A 252 7.94 -39.23 5.52
N ASP A 253 8.63 -40.28 5.96
CA ASP A 253 9.35 -41.20 5.10
C ASP A 253 8.40 -42.35 4.72
N TYR A 254 8.25 -42.64 3.43
CA TYR A 254 7.34 -43.65 2.93
C TYR A 254 7.93 -44.46 1.78
N LYS A 255 7.42 -45.68 1.62
CA LYS A 255 7.75 -46.57 0.51
C LYS A 255 6.59 -46.68 -0.46
N TRP A 256 6.90 -46.62 -1.76
CA TRP A 256 5.95 -46.94 -2.82
C TRP A 256 6.66 -47.66 -3.97
N LYS A 257 6.15 -48.82 -4.37
CA LYS A 257 6.78 -49.72 -5.36
C LYS A 257 8.28 -49.95 -5.08
N GLU A 258 8.59 -50.31 -3.84
CA GLU A 258 9.95 -50.60 -3.34
C GLU A 258 10.95 -49.43 -3.40
N LYS A 259 10.50 -48.21 -3.70
CA LYS A 259 11.32 -47.00 -3.66
C LYS A 259 10.97 -46.15 -2.45
N ASP A 260 12.01 -45.55 -1.87
CA ASP A 260 11.90 -44.63 -0.74
C ASP A 260 11.63 -43.21 -1.24
N PHE A 261 10.69 -42.55 -0.57
CA PHE A 261 10.32 -41.16 -0.82
C PHE A 261 10.05 -40.47 0.51
N SER A 262 10.07 -39.14 0.50
CA SER A 262 9.70 -38.36 1.67
C SER A 262 8.86 -37.16 1.30
N TYR A 263 8.06 -36.69 2.26
CA TYR A 263 7.31 -35.45 2.15
C TYR A 263 7.16 -34.81 3.53
N PHE A 264 6.89 -33.52 3.55
CA PHE A 264 6.63 -32.77 4.77
C PHE A 264 5.14 -32.49 4.92
N VAL A 265 4.64 -32.66 6.13
CA VAL A 265 3.38 -32.07 6.59
C VAL A 265 3.72 -30.95 7.55
N TYR A 266 3.16 -29.75 7.34
CA TYR A 266 3.54 -28.59 8.14
C TYR A 266 2.41 -27.57 8.31
N GLY A 267 2.48 -26.84 9.41
CA GLY A 267 1.47 -25.85 9.81
C GLY A 267 0.23 -26.49 10.42
N VAL A 268 -0.57 -25.67 11.12
CA VAL A 268 -1.84 -26.12 11.71
C VAL A 268 -2.83 -26.58 10.63
N GLU A 269 -2.69 -26.07 9.40
CA GLU A 269 -3.50 -26.47 8.26
C GLU A 269 -3.09 -27.80 7.61
N ASN A 270 -2.04 -28.46 8.13
CA ASN A 270 -1.48 -29.71 7.58
C ASN A 270 -1.14 -29.60 6.08
N LYS A 271 -0.47 -28.52 5.66
CA LYS A 271 -0.02 -28.37 4.27
C LYS A 271 1.03 -29.41 3.94
N VAL A 272 1.02 -29.86 2.69
CA VAL A 272 1.93 -30.91 2.21
C VAL A 272 2.95 -30.32 1.25
N TYR A 273 4.23 -30.60 1.49
CA TYR A 273 5.32 -30.32 0.57
C TYR A 273 6.00 -31.63 0.18
N ALA A 274 5.76 -32.07 -1.06
CA ALA A 274 6.26 -33.33 -1.62
C ALA A 274 7.03 -33.07 -2.93
N PRO A 275 8.27 -32.55 -2.85
CA PRO A 275 9.06 -32.22 -4.04
C PRO A 275 9.35 -33.45 -4.90
N ASP A 276 9.55 -34.62 -4.28
CA ASP A 276 9.94 -35.86 -4.95
C ASP A 276 8.77 -36.83 -5.17
N TYR A 277 7.55 -36.31 -5.29
CA TYR A 277 6.37 -37.15 -5.51
C TYR A 277 6.51 -38.02 -6.77
N PRO A 278 6.36 -39.35 -6.68
CA PRO A 278 6.75 -40.28 -7.74
C PRO A 278 5.90 -40.23 -9.01
N ALA A 279 4.68 -39.70 -8.94
CA ALA A 279 3.75 -39.70 -10.07
C ALA A 279 3.28 -38.28 -10.43
N LYS A 280 4.25 -37.42 -10.78
CA LYS A 280 4.00 -36.15 -11.47
C LYS A 280 3.52 -36.47 -12.89
N CYS A 281 2.27 -36.17 -13.22
CA CYS A 281 1.75 -36.42 -14.56
C CYS A 281 2.32 -35.35 -15.50
N CYS A 282 3.33 -35.73 -16.29
CA CYS A 282 3.82 -34.94 -17.40
C CYS A 282 2.78 -34.97 -18.53
N CYS A 283 1.70 -34.21 -18.42
CA CYS A 283 0.79 -33.98 -19.54
C CYS A 283 1.44 -33.02 -20.55
N THR A 284 2.53 -33.44 -21.19
CA THR A 284 2.87 -32.95 -22.54
C THR A 284 1.88 -33.60 -23.49
N ILE A 285 0.80 -32.89 -23.78
CA ILE A 285 -0.02 -33.17 -24.96
C ILE A 285 0.87 -32.78 -26.15
N LEU A 286 1.34 -33.79 -26.89
CA LEU A 286 1.93 -33.62 -28.24
C LEU A 286 0.86 -33.11 -29.21
#